data_AF-Q9JJY7-F1
#
_entry.id   AF-Q9JJY7-F1
#
_cell.length_a   1.000
_cell.length_b   1.000
_cell.length_c   1.000
_cell.angle_alpha   90.00
_cell.angle_beta   90.00
_cell.angle_gamma   90.00
#
_symmetry.space_group_name_H-M   'P 1'
#
loop_
_entity.id
_entity.type
_entity.pdbx_description
1 polymer ?
#
loop_
_entity_poly.entity_id
_entity_poly.type
_entity_poly.pdbx_seq_one_letter_code
_entity_poly.pdbx_strand_id
1 'polypeptide(L)'
;RKMFQATILSVENLQSSKSTRATILVRLDTGSQEGLQYQPGDHIGVCPPNRPGLVEALLSRVEDPPPSTEPVAVEQLEKGSPGGPPPGWVRDPRLPPGTVRQALTYFLDITSPPSPRLLRLLSTLAEESSEQQELEALSQDPRRYEEWKWFRCPTLLEVLEQFPSVALPAPLILTQLPLLQPRYYSVSSAPSAHPGEIHLTVAVLAYRTQDGLGPLHYGVCSTWMSQLKAGDPVPCFIRGAPSFRLPPDPNLPCILVGPGTGIAPFRGFWQDRLHDIEIKGLQPAPMTLVFGCRCSQLDHLYRDEV
;
A
#
# COMPACT_ATOMS: atom_id res chain seq x y z
N ARG A 1 -0.61 15.96 0.66
CA ARG A 1 -0.31 15.93 -0.80
C ARG A 1 -1.63 16.02 -1.54
N LYS A 2 -1.72 16.73 -2.66
CA LYS A 2 -2.95 16.76 -3.46
C LYS A 2 -3.19 15.37 -4.04
N MET A 3 -4.35 14.80 -3.75
CA MET A 3 -4.77 13.51 -4.29
C MET A 3 -5.49 13.73 -5.62
N PHE A 4 -5.31 12.80 -6.53
CA PHE A 4 -6.00 12.71 -7.81
C PHE A 4 -6.68 11.35 -7.91
N GLN A 5 -7.58 11.21 -8.87
CA GLN A 5 -8.27 9.95 -9.14
C GLN A 5 -7.99 9.54 -10.58
N ALA A 6 -7.18 8.51 -10.76
CA ALA A 6 -7.04 7.83 -12.05
C ALA A 6 -8.14 6.76 -12.19
N THR A 7 -8.28 6.19 -13.38
CA THR A 7 -9.26 5.13 -13.66
C THR A 7 -8.57 3.94 -14.29
N ILE A 8 -8.94 2.71 -13.89
CA ILE A 8 -8.36 1.50 -14.47
C ILE A 8 -8.81 1.38 -15.93
N LEU A 9 -7.84 1.15 -16.82
CA LEU A 9 -8.06 0.74 -18.20
C LEU A 9 -8.03 -0.78 -18.32
N SER A 10 -7.01 -1.41 -17.73
CA SER A 10 -6.85 -2.87 -17.75
C SER A 10 -5.94 -3.35 -16.63
N VAL A 11 -6.09 -4.63 -16.28
CA VAL A 11 -5.21 -5.37 -15.38
C VAL A 11 -4.91 -6.72 -16.03
N GLU A 12 -3.65 -6.96 -16.36
CA GLU A 12 -3.23 -8.13 -17.13
C GLU A 12 -2.12 -8.90 -16.40
N ASN A 13 -2.20 -10.23 -16.35
CA ASN A 13 -1.13 -11.04 -15.76
C ASN A 13 0.03 -11.21 -16.76
N LEU A 14 1.23 -10.82 -16.35
CA LEU A 14 2.47 -10.92 -17.14
C LEU A 14 3.21 -12.25 -16.95
N GLN A 15 2.77 -13.07 -15.99
CA GLN A 15 3.35 -14.38 -15.74
C GLN A 15 2.51 -15.48 -16.37
N SER A 16 3.15 -16.61 -16.65
CA SER A 16 2.45 -17.83 -17.06
C SER A 16 1.34 -18.20 -16.06
N SER A 17 0.21 -18.71 -16.56
CA SER A 17 -0.85 -19.26 -15.70
C SER A 17 -0.40 -20.44 -14.85
N LYS A 18 0.74 -21.06 -15.17
CA LYS A 18 1.40 -22.11 -14.38
C LYS A 18 2.26 -21.58 -13.22
N SER A 19 2.47 -20.26 -13.13
CA SER A 19 3.21 -19.64 -12.04
C SER A 19 2.42 -19.71 -10.73
N THR A 20 3.10 -19.98 -9.62
CA THR A 20 2.52 -19.88 -8.26
C THR A 20 2.46 -18.46 -7.72
N ARG A 21 3.00 -17.50 -8.49
CA ARG A 21 3.00 -16.06 -8.21
C ARG A 21 2.29 -15.35 -9.36
N ALA A 22 1.94 -14.09 -9.13
CA ALA A 22 1.44 -13.21 -10.17
C ALA A 22 2.21 -11.89 -10.17
N THR A 23 2.49 -11.39 -11.38
CA THR A 23 2.92 -10.01 -11.60
C THR A 23 2.00 -9.44 -12.66
N ILE A 24 1.35 -8.33 -12.36
CA ILE A 24 0.35 -7.72 -13.24
C ILE A 24 0.87 -6.43 -13.87
N LEU A 25 0.47 -6.19 -15.11
CA LEU A 25 0.49 -4.88 -15.74
C LEU A 25 -0.84 -4.19 -15.44
N VAL A 26 -0.78 -3.06 -14.75
CA VAL A 26 -1.96 -2.21 -14.49
C VAL A 26 -1.85 -0.99 -15.39
N ARG A 27 -2.88 -0.71 -16.19
CA ARG A 27 -2.96 0.51 -17.00
C ARG A 27 -4.01 1.43 -16.43
N LEU A 28 -3.64 2.70 -16.26
CA LEU A 28 -4.48 3.74 -15.67
C LEU A 28 -4.67 4.88 -16.67
N ASP A 29 -5.90 5.33 -16.84
CA ASP A 29 -6.22 6.61 -17.47
C ASP A 29 -6.07 7.73 -16.44
N THR A 30 -5.33 8.77 -16.81
CA THR A 30 -5.12 9.96 -15.99
C THR A 30 -6.27 10.96 -16.08
N GLY A 31 -7.20 10.81 -17.03
CA GLY A 31 -8.26 11.78 -17.29
C GLY A 31 -7.71 13.16 -17.67
N SER A 32 -6.51 13.20 -18.27
CA SER A 32 -5.78 14.43 -18.61
C SER A 32 -5.55 15.39 -17.43
N GLN A 33 -5.53 14.88 -16.20
CA GLN A 33 -5.28 15.69 -15.01
C GLN A 33 -3.82 16.15 -14.98
N GLU A 34 -3.60 17.47 -14.94
CA GLU A 34 -2.25 18.07 -14.94
C GLU A 34 -1.35 17.55 -13.82
N GLY A 35 -1.90 17.31 -12.63
CA GLY A 35 -1.14 16.79 -11.49
C GLY A 35 -0.76 15.30 -11.56
N LEU A 36 -1.15 14.60 -12.64
CA LEU A 36 -0.72 13.25 -12.95
C LEU A 36 0.31 13.18 -14.09
N GLN A 37 0.83 14.31 -14.55
CA GLN A 37 1.99 14.33 -15.45
C GLN A 37 3.23 13.73 -14.77
N TYR A 38 3.99 12.96 -15.52
CA TYR A 38 5.19 12.26 -15.04
C TYR A 38 6.25 12.17 -16.15
N GLN A 39 7.47 11.81 -15.77
CA GLN A 39 8.54 11.41 -16.68
C GLN A 39 8.92 9.94 -16.43
N PRO A 40 9.42 9.21 -17.44
CA PRO A 40 9.97 7.89 -17.21
C PRO A 40 10.93 7.87 -16.02
N GLY A 41 10.77 6.89 -15.14
CA GLY A 41 11.52 6.74 -13.89
C GLY A 41 10.88 7.38 -12.64
N ASP A 42 9.88 8.25 -12.82
CA ASP A 42 9.07 8.74 -11.70
C ASP A 42 8.22 7.60 -11.07
N HIS A 43 7.65 7.87 -9.89
CA HIS A 43 6.79 6.94 -9.17
C HIS A 43 5.37 7.46 -9.06
N ILE A 44 4.40 6.56 -8.92
CA ILE A 44 3.05 6.85 -8.45
C ILE A 44 2.90 6.36 -7.01
N GLY A 45 2.30 7.19 -6.15
CA GLY A 45 1.79 6.76 -4.85
C GLY A 45 0.31 6.42 -4.97
N VAL A 46 -0.05 5.18 -4.64
CA VAL A 46 -1.42 4.65 -4.74
C VAL A 46 -1.98 4.42 -3.35
N CYS A 47 -3.20 4.89 -3.07
CA CYS A 47 -3.89 4.74 -1.79
C CYS A 47 -4.96 3.64 -1.89
N PRO A 48 -4.68 2.41 -1.41
CA PRO A 48 -5.66 1.32 -1.46
C PRO A 48 -6.65 1.40 -0.29
N PRO A 49 -7.84 0.81 -0.43
CA PRO A 49 -8.66 0.42 0.70
C PRO A 49 -8.20 -0.90 1.34
N ASN A 50 -8.51 -1.09 2.61
CA ASN A 50 -8.51 -2.40 3.25
C ASN A 50 -9.63 -3.29 2.69
N ARG A 51 -9.47 -4.61 2.80
CA ARG A 51 -10.45 -5.58 2.29
C ARG A 51 -11.77 -5.48 3.07
N PRO A 52 -12.93 -5.43 2.39
CA PRO A 52 -14.23 -5.29 3.07
C PRO A 52 -14.48 -6.33 4.16
N GLY A 53 -14.19 -7.61 3.89
CA GLY A 53 -14.37 -8.68 4.88
C GLY A 53 -13.52 -8.51 6.14
N LEU A 54 -12.30 -7.96 6.03
CA LEU A 54 -11.45 -7.66 7.18
C LEU A 54 -12.00 -6.48 7.98
N VAL A 55 -12.54 -5.47 7.28
CA VAL A 55 -13.19 -4.31 7.91
C VAL A 55 -14.45 -4.73 8.67
N GLU A 56 -15.33 -5.55 8.08
CA GLU A 56 -16.53 -6.07 8.77
C GLU A 56 -16.16 -6.89 9.99
N ALA A 57 -15.19 -7.80 9.86
CA ALA A 57 -14.76 -8.65 10.96
C ALA A 57 -14.18 -7.82 12.10
N LEU A 58 -13.36 -6.81 11.82
CA LEU A 58 -12.85 -5.91 12.84
C LEU A 58 -13.96 -5.06 13.49
N LEU A 59 -14.91 -4.55 12.70
CA LEU A 59 -16.07 -3.80 13.21
C LEU A 59 -16.90 -4.66 14.17
N SER A 60 -17.03 -5.97 13.92
CA SER A 60 -17.76 -6.88 14.81
C SER A 60 -17.08 -7.10 16.18
N ARG A 61 -15.80 -6.70 16.31
CA ARG A 61 -15.05 -6.74 17.57
C ARG A 61 -15.08 -5.42 18.34
N VAL A 62 -15.66 -4.36 17.75
CA VAL A 62 -15.74 -3.04 18.39
C VAL A 62 -16.87 -3.05 19.41
N GLU A 63 -16.56 -2.65 20.64
CA GLU A 63 -17.53 -2.45 21.70
C GLU A 63 -18.22 -1.08 21.52
N ASP A 64 -19.54 -1.06 21.70
CA ASP A 64 -20.41 0.11 21.57
C ASP A 64 -20.06 1.01 20.37
N PRO A 65 -20.04 0.46 19.13
CA PRO A 65 -19.69 1.25 17.97
C PRO A 65 -20.72 2.35 17.74
N PRO A 66 -20.29 3.56 17.31
CA PRO A 66 -21.23 4.58 16.87
C PRO A 66 -22.09 4.07 15.70
N PRO A 67 -23.25 4.70 15.42
CA PRO A 67 -24.11 4.29 14.32
C PRO A 67 -23.34 4.17 12.99
N SER A 68 -23.46 3.00 12.35
CA SER A 68 -22.61 2.64 11.20
C SER A 68 -22.74 3.56 9.97
N THR A 69 -23.83 4.32 9.90
CA THR A 69 -24.14 5.26 8.80
C THR A 69 -23.86 6.72 9.15
N GLU A 70 -23.58 7.05 10.41
CA GLU A 70 -23.42 8.42 10.85
C GLU A 70 -21.94 8.85 10.84
N PRO A 71 -21.62 10.02 10.27
CA PRO A 71 -20.27 10.54 10.34
C PRO A 71 -19.94 10.95 11.77
N VAL A 72 -18.80 10.49 12.28
CA VAL A 72 -18.25 10.89 13.57
C VAL A 72 -16.98 11.70 13.38
N ALA A 73 -16.62 12.47 14.41
CA ALA A 73 -15.33 13.15 14.51
C ALA A 73 -14.71 12.83 15.87
N VAL A 74 -13.38 12.75 15.92
CA VAL A 74 -12.66 12.54 17.18
C VAL A 74 -12.40 13.91 17.83
N GLU A 75 -12.73 14.02 19.11
CA GLU A 75 -12.36 15.15 19.95
C GLU A 75 -11.44 14.66 21.07
N GLN A 76 -10.50 15.50 21.46
CA GLN A 76 -9.61 15.27 22.58
C GLN A 76 -9.85 16.36 23.63
N LEU A 77 -9.88 15.95 24.89
CA LEU A 77 -9.97 16.88 26.00
C LEU A 77 -8.59 17.49 26.26
N GLU A 78 -8.42 18.76 25.91
CA GLU A 78 -7.22 19.50 26.27
C GLU A 78 -7.30 19.89 27.75
N LYS A 79 -6.31 19.45 28.53
CA LYS A 79 -6.18 19.89 29.92
C LYS A 79 -5.78 21.36 29.92
N GLY A 80 -6.55 22.19 30.63
CA GLY A 80 -6.19 23.59 30.83
C GLY A 80 -4.82 23.71 31.47
N SER A 81 -4.06 24.72 31.06
CA SER A 81 -2.79 25.10 31.68
C SER A 81 -3.04 26.05 32.85
N PRO A 82 -2.20 26.07 33.91
CA PRO A 82 -2.30 27.08 34.96
C PRO A 82 -2.23 28.50 34.35
N GLY A 83 -3.29 29.29 34.52
CA GLY A 83 -3.43 30.63 33.92
C GLY A 83 -3.88 30.66 32.45
N GLY A 84 -4.18 29.51 31.86
CA GLY A 84 -4.73 29.37 30.51
C GLY A 84 -6.25 29.21 30.49
N PRO A 85 -6.85 29.03 29.30
CA PRO A 85 -8.28 28.73 29.16
C PRO A 85 -8.67 27.44 29.91
N PRO A 86 -9.93 27.32 30.35
CA PRO A 86 -10.42 26.11 31.01
C PRO A 86 -10.33 24.89 30.07
N PRO A 87 -10.32 23.66 30.62
CA PRO A 87 -10.34 22.45 29.81
C PRO A 87 -11.48 22.47 28.79
N GLY A 88 -11.20 22.10 27.56
CA GLY A 88 -12.15 22.12 26.45
C GLY A 88 -11.93 20.95 25.52
N TRP A 89 -13.01 20.54 24.86
CA TRP A 89 -12.94 19.55 23.79
C TRP A 89 -12.48 20.23 22.51
N VAL A 90 -11.42 19.67 21.91
CA VAL A 90 -10.84 20.17 20.66
C VAL A 90 -10.83 19.04 19.66
N ARG A 91 -11.22 19.34 18.42
CA ARG A 91 -11.26 18.36 17.34
C ARG A 91 -9.85 17.89 16.96
N ASP A 92 -9.66 16.57 16.91
CA ASP A 92 -8.44 15.95 16.40
C ASP A 92 -8.43 15.99 14.85
N PRO A 93 -7.45 16.66 14.23
CA PRO A 93 -7.39 16.79 12.77
C PRO A 93 -6.83 15.54 12.05
N ARG A 94 -6.41 14.49 12.78
CA ARG A 94 -5.78 13.29 12.22
C ARG A 94 -6.63 12.60 11.16
N LEU A 95 -7.94 12.51 11.38
CA LEU A 95 -8.90 11.87 10.47
C LEU A 95 -9.95 12.91 10.03
N PRO A 96 -10.37 12.88 8.76
CA PRO A 96 -11.56 13.63 8.36
C PRO A 96 -12.82 13.05 9.04
N PRO A 97 -13.90 13.84 9.18
CA PRO A 97 -15.17 13.32 9.67
C PRO A 97 -15.68 12.24 8.71
N GLY A 98 -16.18 11.15 9.26
CA GLY A 98 -16.64 10.01 8.50
C GLY A 98 -17.08 8.88 9.41
N THR A 99 -17.58 7.80 8.83
CA THR A 99 -17.97 6.63 9.62
C THR A 99 -16.73 5.88 10.09
N VAL A 100 -16.83 5.12 11.18
CA VAL A 100 -15.74 4.23 11.64
C VAL A 100 -15.35 3.24 10.53
N ARG A 101 -16.34 2.76 9.78
CA ARG A 101 -16.14 1.95 8.57
C ARG A 101 -15.23 2.65 7.56
N GLN A 102 -15.48 3.92 7.22
CA GLN A 102 -14.62 4.67 6.30
C GLN A 102 -13.20 4.85 6.85
N ALA A 103 -13.06 5.11 8.16
CA ALA A 103 -11.75 5.17 8.83
C ALA A 103 -10.95 3.88 8.65
N LEU A 104 -11.57 2.73 8.93
CA LEU A 104 -10.96 1.41 8.77
C LEU A 104 -10.74 1.01 7.32
N THR A 105 -11.61 1.43 6.40
CA THR A 105 -11.44 1.09 4.99
C THR A 105 -10.31 1.90 4.35
N TYR A 106 -10.21 3.21 4.58
CA TYR A 106 -9.36 4.08 3.76
C TYR A 106 -8.21 4.76 4.50
N PHE A 107 -8.28 4.88 5.82
CA PHE A 107 -7.40 5.78 6.57
C PHE A 107 -6.53 5.10 7.61
N LEU A 108 -6.92 3.93 8.13
CA LEU A 108 -6.22 3.25 9.21
C LEU A 108 -5.59 1.93 8.73
N ASP A 109 -4.37 1.67 9.18
CA ASP A 109 -3.69 0.39 8.96
C ASP A 109 -4.18 -0.63 9.99
N ILE A 110 -4.94 -1.61 9.51
CA ILE A 110 -5.50 -2.71 10.32
C ILE A 110 -4.74 -4.03 10.09
N THR A 111 -3.68 -4.00 9.27
CA THR A 111 -2.96 -5.19 8.80
C THR A 111 -1.55 -5.31 9.36
N SER A 112 -0.90 -4.19 9.70
CA SER A 112 0.40 -4.22 10.36
C SER A 112 0.30 -4.80 11.78
N PRO A 113 1.27 -5.61 12.23
CA PRO A 113 1.33 -6.09 13.59
C PRO A 113 1.22 -4.95 14.63
N PRO A 114 0.33 -5.06 15.62
CA PRO A 114 0.20 -4.07 16.68
C PRO A 114 1.54 -3.80 17.38
N SER A 115 1.90 -2.52 17.51
CA SER A 115 3.12 -2.12 18.22
C SER A 115 3.10 -2.56 19.69
N PRO A 116 4.26 -2.69 20.37
CA PRO A 116 4.29 -3.00 21.81
C PRO A 116 3.49 -2.00 22.64
N ARG A 117 3.48 -0.71 22.25
CA ARG A 117 2.64 0.30 22.90
C ARG A 117 1.14 0.00 22.76
N LEU A 118 0.70 -0.44 21.58
CA LEU A 118 -0.70 -0.82 21.37
C LEU A 118 -1.04 -2.08 22.15
N LEU A 119 -0.16 -3.10 22.16
CA LEU A 119 -0.35 -4.32 22.96
C LEU A 119 -0.51 -4.00 24.46
N ARG A 120 0.25 -3.04 24.99
CA ARG A 120 0.11 -2.56 26.36
C ARG A 120 -1.24 -1.90 26.63
N LEU A 121 -1.80 -1.18 25.65
CA LEU A 121 -3.14 -0.62 25.80
C LEU A 121 -4.19 -1.74 25.77
N LEU A 122 -4.05 -2.71 24.86
CA LEU A 122 -4.96 -3.85 24.79
C LEU A 122 -4.91 -4.70 26.06
N SER A 123 -3.75 -4.83 26.73
CA SER A 123 -3.66 -5.57 28.00
C SER A 123 -4.51 -4.93 29.10
N THR A 124 -4.69 -3.60 29.09
CA THR A 124 -5.56 -2.91 30.07
C THR A 124 -7.06 -3.07 29.78
N LEU A 125 -7.42 -3.61 28.62
CA LEU A 125 -8.78 -3.83 28.17
C LEU A 125 -9.18 -5.32 28.16
N ALA A 126 -8.23 -6.22 28.40
CA ALA A 126 -8.49 -7.64 28.50
C ALA A 126 -9.19 -7.95 29.84
N GLU A 127 -10.33 -8.62 29.78
CA GLU A 127 -11.07 -9.04 30.98
C GLU A 127 -10.54 -10.34 31.59
N GLU A 128 -9.85 -11.17 30.80
CA GLU A 128 -9.25 -12.42 31.26
C GLU A 128 -7.80 -12.21 31.73
N SER A 129 -7.49 -12.66 32.95
CA SER A 129 -6.18 -12.43 33.58
C SER A 129 -5.04 -13.07 32.80
N SER A 130 -5.25 -14.25 32.21
CA SER A 130 -4.22 -14.88 31.40
C SER A 130 -3.92 -14.11 30.10
N GLU A 131 -4.94 -13.52 29.47
CA GLU A 131 -4.79 -12.72 28.26
C GLU A 131 -4.10 -11.39 28.56
N GLN A 132 -4.48 -10.73 29.66
CA GLN A 132 -3.82 -9.53 30.16
C GLN A 132 -2.31 -9.77 30.37
N GLN A 133 -1.93 -10.84 31.06
CA GLN A 133 -0.52 -11.18 31.34
C GLN A 133 0.27 -11.44 30.06
N GLU A 134 -0.33 -12.14 29.09
CA GLU A 134 0.33 -12.44 27.82
C GLU A 134 0.53 -11.19 26.96
N LEU A 135 -0.49 -10.34 26.84
CA LEU A 135 -0.39 -9.05 26.14
C LEU A 135 0.65 -8.12 26.81
N GLU A 136 0.66 -8.09 28.14
CA GLU A 136 1.64 -7.32 28.90
C GLU A 136 3.07 -7.83 28.66
N ALA A 137 3.29 -9.15 28.70
CA ALA A 137 4.57 -9.77 28.40
C ALA A 137 5.04 -9.46 26.98
N LEU A 138 4.17 -9.58 25.98
CA LEU A 138 4.47 -9.17 24.60
C LEU A 138 4.78 -7.67 24.48
N SER A 139 4.21 -6.83 25.32
CA SER A 139 4.45 -5.37 25.30
C SER A 139 5.74 -4.92 25.99
N GLN A 140 6.34 -5.78 26.82
CA GLN A 140 7.47 -5.44 27.69
C GLN A 140 8.76 -6.18 27.32
N ASP A 141 8.68 -7.39 26.74
CA ASP A 141 9.84 -8.16 26.29
C ASP A 141 10.06 -7.98 24.76
N PRO A 142 11.08 -7.21 24.34
CA PRO A 142 11.34 -6.97 22.92
C PRO A 142 11.69 -8.24 22.14
N ARG A 143 12.33 -9.23 22.77
CA ARG A 143 12.72 -10.47 22.09
C ARG A 143 11.50 -11.32 21.81
N ARG A 144 10.65 -11.51 22.83
CA ARG A 144 9.39 -12.23 22.70
C ARG A 144 8.46 -11.57 21.67
N TYR A 145 8.38 -10.24 21.70
CA TYR A 145 7.61 -9.49 20.70
C TYR A 145 8.10 -9.73 19.28
N GLU A 146 9.41 -9.60 19.02
CA GLU A 146 9.94 -9.79 17.67
C GLU A 146 9.76 -11.24 17.20
N GLU A 147 9.99 -12.24 18.06
CA GLU A 147 9.72 -13.65 17.74
C GLU A 147 8.24 -13.87 17.36
N TRP A 148 7.29 -13.36 18.17
CA TRP A 148 5.85 -13.44 17.89
C TRP A 148 5.45 -12.72 16.61
N LYS A 149 5.94 -11.48 16.43
CA LYS A 149 5.66 -10.62 15.27
C LYS A 149 6.18 -11.24 13.97
N TRP A 150 7.41 -11.75 13.94
CA TRP A 150 7.98 -12.33 12.71
C TRP A 150 7.34 -13.67 12.36
N PHE A 151 7.10 -14.52 13.37
CA PHE A 151 6.53 -15.84 13.14
C PHE A 151 5.06 -15.76 12.69
N ARG A 152 4.26 -14.90 13.33
CA ARG A 152 2.81 -14.81 13.07
C ARG A 152 2.41 -13.71 12.10
N CYS A 153 3.19 -12.63 12.00
CA CYS A 153 2.84 -11.41 11.28
C CYS A 153 1.38 -10.95 11.51
N PRO A 154 0.87 -10.95 12.75
CA PRO A 154 -0.58 -10.94 12.98
C PRO A 154 -1.19 -9.59 12.64
N THR A 155 -2.34 -9.58 11.98
CA THR A 155 -3.19 -8.40 11.83
C THR A 155 -3.84 -8.02 13.16
N LEU A 156 -4.40 -6.81 13.29
CA LEU A 156 -5.14 -6.45 14.52
C LEU A 156 -6.30 -7.43 14.77
N LEU A 157 -7.01 -7.86 13.73
CA LEU A 157 -8.10 -8.82 13.87
C LEU A 157 -7.61 -10.14 14.48
N GLU A 158 -6.52 -10.69 13.97
CA GLU A 158 -5.96 -11.95 14.48
C GLU A 158 -5.48 -11.83 15.93
N VAL A 159 -5.02 -10.64 16.35
CA VAL A 159 -4.73 -10.36 17.77
C VAL A 159 -6.00 -10.41 18.61
N LEU A 160 -7.10 -9.80 18.15
CA LEU A 160 -8.39 -9.79 18.87
C LEU A 160 -9.10 -11.15 18.85
N GLU A 161 -8.76 -12.02 17.90
CA GLU A 161 -9.19 -13.43 17.87
C GLU A 161 -8.34 -14.28 18.81
N GLN A 162 -7.04 -13.99 18.94
CA GLN A 162 -6.14 -14.63 19.91
C GLN A 162 -6.47 -14.23 21.36
N PHE A 163 -6.90 -12.99 21.57
CA PHE A 163 -7.24 -12.42 22.87
C PHE A 163 -8.71 -11.97 22.88
N PRO A 164 -9.67 -12.92 22.89
CA PRO A 164 -11.08 -12.63 22.73
C PRO A 164 -11.70 -11.79 23.86
N SER A 165 -11.09 -11.77 25.06
CA SER A 165 -11.57 -10.98 26.21
C SER A 165 -11.30 -9.48 26.09
N VAL A 166 -10.55 -9.05 25.07
CA VAL A 166 -10.31 -7.62 24.82
C VAL A 166 -11.58 -6.96 24.30
N ALA A 167 -12.20 -6.14 25.13
CA ALA A 167 -13.28 -5.26 24.74
C ALA A 167 -12.69 -4.01 24.06
N LEU A 168 -12.94 -3.80 22.76
CA LEU A 168 -12.22 -2.83 21.95
C LEU A 168 -13.05 -1.55 21.69
N PRO A 169 -12.76 -0.41 22.35
CA PRO A 169 -13.53 0.81 22.16
C PRO A 169 -13.20 1.49 20.82
N ALA A 170 -14.23 2.00 20.13
CA ALA A 170 -14.04 2.74 18.88
C ALA A 170 -13.03 3.91 18.97
N PRO A 171 -13.01 4.74 20.04
CA PRO A 171 -12.05 5.84 20.17
C PRO A 171 -10.58 5.38 20.19
N LEU A 172 -10.29 4.20 20.76
CA LEU A 172 -8.93 3.66 20.78
C LEU A 172 -8.47 3.35 19.35
N ILE A 173 -9.30 2.69 18.56
CA ILE A 173 -8.97 2.33 17.17
C ILE A 173 -8.69 3.59 16.34
N LEU A 174 -9.56 4.60 16.45
CA LEU A 174 -9.47 5.85 15.70
C LEU A 174 -8.24 6.69 16.09
N THR A 175 -7.74 6.55 17.32
CA THR A 175 -6.64 7.36 17.85
C THR A 175 -5.30 6.63 17.94
N GLN A 176 -5.27 5.30 17.95
CA GLN A 176 -4.04 4.53 18.16
C GLN A 176 -3.54 3.83 16.90
N LEU A 177 -4.41 3.46 15.94
CA LEU A 177 -3.97 2.75 14.74
C LEU A 177 -3.20 3.64 13.77
N PRO A 178 -2.02 3.22 13.25
CA PRO A 178 -1.28 4.00 12.25
C PRO A 178 -2.14 4.37 11.05
N LEU A 179 -1.80 5.48 10.39
CA LEU A 179 -2.46 5.84 9.13
C LEU A 179 -2.08 4.85 8.03
N LEU A 180 -3.05 4.45 7.22
CA LEU A 180 -2.85 3.60 6.06
C LEU A 180 -1.98 4.35 5.04
N GLN A 181 -0.78 3.83 4.81
CA GLN A 181 0.19 4.48 3.93
C GLN A 181 -0.09 4.22 2.44
N PRO A 182 0.13 5.19 1.55
CA PRO A 182 0.17 4.91 0.11
C PRO A 182 1.32 3.96 -0.22
N ARG A 183 1.13 3.12 -1.24
CA ARG A 183 2.19 2.24 -1.78
C ARG A 183 2.74 2.85 -3.06
N TYR A 184 4.07 2.87 -3.17
CA TYR A 184 4.76 3.45 -4.33
C TYR A 184 5.05 2.38 -5.38
N TYR A 185 4.84 2.74 -6.63
CA TYR A 185 5.16 1.94 -7.80
C TYR A 185 5.94 2.79 -8.79
N SER A 186 7.03 2.27 -9.33
CA SER A 186 7.73 2.92 -10.45
C SER A 186 6.82 2.87 -11.68
N VAL A 187 6.69 4.00 -12.36
CA VAL A 187 5.89 4.06 -13.58
C VAL A 187 6.61 3.29 -14.69
N SER A 188 5.88 2.41 -15.35
CA SER A 188 6.36 1.45 -16.36
C SER A 188 5.85 1.75 -17.77
N SER A 189 5.62 3.03 -18.05
CA SER A 189 5.27 3.57 -19.36
C SER A 189 6.02 4.87 -19.62
N ALA A 190 6.07 5.28 -20.89
CA ALA A 190 6.45 6.64 -21.27
C ALA A 190 5.21 7.43 -21.75
N PRO A 191 5.05 8.70 -21.34
CA PRO A 191 3.97 9.55 -21.86
C PRO A 191 4.04 9.77 -23.37
N SER A 192 5.24 9.67 -23.95
CA SER A 192 5.50 9.77 -25.39
C SER A 192 4.91 8.59 -26.19
N ALA A 193 4.87 7.40 -25.57
CA ALA A 193 4.29 6.19 -26.15
C ALA A 193 2.81 6.02 -25.79
N HIS A 194 2.40 6.41 -24.59
CA HIS A 194 1.03 6.26 -24.07
C HIS A 194 0.52 7.59 -23.49
N PRO A 195 0.16 8.58 -24.33
CA PRO A 195 -0.33 9.87 -23.85
C PRO A 195 -1.57 9.72 -22.97
N GLY A 196 -1.55 10.33 -21.78
CA GLY A 196 -2.67 10.27 -20.84
C GLY A 196 -2.76 8.97 -20.03
N GLU A 197 -1.84 8.02 -20.21
CA GLU A 197 -1.83 6.76 -19.46
C GLU A 197 -0.63 6.64 -18.49
N ILE A 198 -0.85 5.91 -17.39
CA ILE A 198 0.17 5.46 -16.45
C ILE A 198 0.11 3.94 -16.36
N HIS A 199 1.22 3.26 -16.64
CA HIS A 199 1.32 1.80 -16.51
C HIS A 199 2.13 1.43 -15.28
N LEU A 200 1.75 0.38 -14.56
CA LEU A 200 2.45 -0.14 -13.38
C LEU A 200 2.76 -1.63 -13.54
N THR A 201 3.95 -2.04 -13.12
CA THR A 201 4.33 -3.45 -13.01
C THR A 201 4.28 -3.86 -11.55
N VAL A 202 3.25 -4.62 -11.17
CA VAL A 202 2.92 -4.88 -9.76
C VAL A 202 3.09 -6.36 -9.45
N ALA A 203 4.01 -6.71 -8.54
CA ALA A 203 4.04 -8.04 -7.95
C ALA A 203 2.87 -8.20 -6.96
N VAL A 204 2.03 -9.21 -7.18
CA VAL A 204 0.90 -9.50 -6.28
C VAL A 204 1.44 -10.26 -5.06
N LEU A 205 1.34 -9.64 -3.89
CA LEU A 205 1.87 -10.21 -2.65
C LEU A 205 0.79 -11.05 -1.95
N ALA A 206 1.07 -12.34 -1.80
CA ALA A 206 0.34 -13.25 -0.93
C ALA A 206 1.34 -14.23 -0.30
N TYR A 207 1.25 -14.44 1.02
CA TYR A 207 2.17 -15.30 1.76
C TYR A 207 1.47 -15.97 2.93
N ARG A 208 1.86 -17.20 3.25
CA ARG A 208 1.40 -17.87 4.48
C ARG A 208 2.34 -17.53 5.62
N THR A 209 1.77 -17.26 6.80
CA THR A 209 2.54 -17.04 8.03
C THR A 209 2.96 -18.38 8.66
N GLN A 210 3.69 -18.35 9.77
CA GLN A 210 4.08 -19.54 10.55
C GLN A 210 4.75 -20.61 9.67
N ASP A 211 5.79 -20.20 8.94
CA ASP A 211 6.57 -21.06 8.03
C ASP A 211 5.74 -21.84 7.00
N GLY A 212 4.61 -21.25 6.57
CA GLY A 212 3.73 -21.84 5.56
C GLY A 212 2.55 -22.63 6.12
N LEU A 213 2.46 -22.80 7.44
CA LEU A 213 1.38 -23.53 8.11
C LEU A 213 0.23 -22.62 8.57
N GLY A 214 0.49 -21.31 8.66
CA GLY A 214 -0.47 -20.32 9.11
C GLY A 214 -1.48 -19.85 8.05
N PRO A 215 -2.33 -18.89 8.42
CA PRO A 215 -3.26 -18.25 7.51
C PRO A 215 -2.54 -17.57 6.34
N LEU A 216 -3.28 -17.40 5.23
CA LEU A 216 -2.81 -16.70 4.05
C LEU A 216 -3.03 -15.19 4.23
N HIS A 217 -1.95 -14.43 4.20
CA HIS A 217 -1.93 -12.97 4.25
C HIS A 217 -1.74 -12.38 2.87
N TYR A 218 -2.27 -11.18 2.68
CA TYR A 218 -2.39 -10.51 1.39
C TYR A 218 -1.84 -9.09 1.48
N GLY A 219 -1.00 -8.69 0.54
CA GLY A 219 -0.50 -7.33 0.47
C GLY A 219 -1.58 -6.36 0.02
N VAL A 220 -2.07 -5.52 0.94
CA VAL A 220 -3.21 -4.60 0.78
C VAL A 220 -3.33 -3.99 -0.62
N CYS A 221 -2.33 -3.22 -1.05
CA CYS A 221 -2.40 -2.49 -2.32
C CYS A 221 -2.34 -3.42 -3.54
N SER A 222 -1.42 -4.38 -3.54
CA SER A 222 -1.19 -5.26 -4.69
C SER A 222 -2.38 -6.18 -4.97
N THR A 223 -3.03 -6.69 -3.92
CA THR A 223 -4.18 -7.58 -4.06
C THR A 223 -5.47 -6.83 -4.33
N TRP A 224 -5.58 -5.59 -3.84
CA TRP A 224 -6.66 -4.69 -4.24
C TRP A 224 -6.56 -4.37 -5.74
N MET A 225 -5.39 -3.91 -6.22
CA MET A 225 -5.21 -3.60 -7.65
C MET A 225 -5.43 -4.81 -8.56
N SER A 226 -5.04 -6.02 -8.15
CA SER A 226 -5.25 -7.22 -8.96
C SER A 226 -6.72 -7.61 -9.16
N GLN A 227 -7.64 -7.00 -8.40
CA GLN A 227 -9.08 -7.28 -8.45
C GLN A 227 -9.87 -6.18 -9.16
N LEU A 228 -9.23 -5.05 -9.50
CA LEU A 228 -9.88 -3.94 -10.15
C LEU A 228 -10.23 -4.26 -11.61
N LYS A 229 -11.30 -3.63 -12.09
CA LYS A 229 -11.82 -3.74 -13.46
C LYS A 229 -11.75 -2.39 -14.16
N ALA A 230 -11.85 -2.43 -15.49
CA ALA A 230 -11.95 -1.21 -16.29
C ALA A 230 -13.06 -0.29 -15.75
N GLY A 231 -12.74 0.98 -15.55
CA GLY A 231 -13.64 1.97 -14.96
C GLY A 231 -13.51 2.18 -13.45
N ASP A 232 -12.85 1.27 -12.72
CA ASP A 232 -12.69 1.42 -11.27
C ASP A 232 -11.74 2.59 -10.92
N PRO A 233 -12.06 3.39 -9.89
CA PRO A 233 -11.25 4.54 -9.49
C PRO A 233 -10.02 4.15 -8.68
N VAL A 234 -8.90 4.85 -8.91
CA VAL A 234 -7.63 4.66 -8.22
C VAL A 234 -7.16 6.00 -7.64
N PRO A 235 -7.28 6.20 -6.31
CA PRO A 235 -6.76 7.39 -5.66
C PRO A 235 -5.23 7.37 -5.66
N CYS A 236 -4.60 8.37 -6.26
CA CYS A 236 -3.17 8.38 -6.46
C CYS A 236 -2.56 9.80 -6.55
N PHE A 237 -1.24 9.86 -6.59
CA PHE A 237 -0.47 11.08 -6.85
C PHE A 237 0.92 10.73 -7.43
N ILE A 238 1.54 11.65 -8.18
CA ILE A 238 2.91 11.47 -8.68
C ILE A 238 3.95 11.86 -7.64
N ARG A 239 5.03 11.09 -7.59
CA ARG A 239 6.26 11.40 -6.87
C ARG A 239 7.42 11.35 -7.85
N GLY A 240 7.92 12.53 -8.23
CA GLY A 240 9.07 12.65 -9.11
C GLY A 240 10.34 11.98 -8.55
N ALA A 241 11.17 11.46 -9.44
CA ALA A 241 12.45 10.83 -9.13
C ALA A 241 13.57 11.42 -10.02
N PRO A 242 14.02 12.66 -9.77
CA PRO A 242 15.00 13.34 -10.63
C PRO A 242 16.35 12.60 -10.71
N SER A 243 16.71 11.81 -9.70
CA SER A 243 17.92 10.98 -9.68
C SER A 243 17.79 9.65 -10.43
N PHE A 244 16.62 9.34 -10.98
CA PHE A 244 16.35 8.09 -11.69
C PHE A 244 15.70 8.38 -13.05
N ARG A 245 16.41 9.15 -13.89
CA ARG A 245 15.99 9.50 -15.26
C ARG A 245 17.08 9.10 -16.25
N LEU A 246 16.71 9.00 -17.51
CA LEU A 246 17.71 8.90 -18.57
C LEU A 246 18.61 10.15 -18.57
N PRO A 247 19.91 10.00 -18.91
CA PRO A 247 20.80 11.15 -19.09
C PRO A 247 20.24 12.13 -20.13
N PRO A 248 20.40 13.45 -19.94
CA PRO A 248 19.99 14.44 -20.93
C PRO A 248 20.71 14.30 -22.27
N ASP A 249 21.97 13.84 -22.26
CA ASP A 249 22.72 13.53 -23.48
C ASP A 249 22.35 12.12 -23.97
N PRO A 250 21.65 12.00 -25.11
CA PRO A 250 21.19 10.72 -25.61
C PRO A 250 22.33 9.81 -26.09
N ASN A 251 23.55 10.32 -26.25
CA ASN A 251 24.72 9.57 -26.72
C ASN A 251 25.50 8.87 -25.60
N LEU A 252 25.11 9.08 -24.33
CA LEU A 252 25.73 8.37 -23.22
C LEU A 252 25.17 6.94 -23.11
N PRO A 253 26.03 5.92 -23.03
CA PRO A 253 25.58 4.53 -22.88
C PRO A 253 24.92 4.34 -21.51
N CYS A 254 23.84 3.56 -21.47
CA CYS A 254 23.11 3.24 -20.25
C CYS A 254 23.08 1.72 -20.01
N ILE A 255 23.39 1.30 -18.78
CA ILE A 255 23.24 -0.09 -18.32
C ILE A 255 22.10 -0.13 -17.31
N LEU A 256 21.04 -0.85 -17.64
CA LEU A 256 19.81 -0.97 -16.87
C LEU A 256 19.82 -2.33 -16.16
N VAL A 257 19.90 -2.35 -14.83
CA VAL A 257 19.96 -3.61 -14.05
C VAL A 257 18.72 -3.72 -13.18
N GLY A 258 17.85 -4.68 -13.47
CA GLY A 258 16.54 -4.77 -12.81
C GLY A 258 15.93 -6.17 -12.86
N PRO A 259 16.17 -7.03 -11.86
CA PRO A 259 15.54 -8.34 -11.79
C PRO A 259 14.05 -8.27 -11.42
N GLY A 260 13.24 -9.17 -11.96
CA GLY A 260 11.80 -9.25 -11.69
C GLY A 260 11.09 -7.91 -11.92
N THR A 261 10.29 -7.46 -10.96
CA THR A 261 9.60 -6.16 -11.05
C THR A 261 10.55 -4.95 -11.02
N GLY A 262 11.85 -5.14 -10.78
CA GLY A 262 12.86 -4.09 -10.97
C GLY A 262 12.97 -3.60 -12.42
N ILE A 263 12.41 -4.34 -13.39
CA ILE A 263 12.31 -3.91 -14.79
C ILE A 263 11.33 -2.74 -15.01
N ALA A 264 10.43 -2.48 -14.04
CA ALA A 264 9.31 -1.55 -14.19
C ALA A 264 9.69 -0.17 -14.77
N PRO A 265 10.61 0.61 -14.18
CA PRO A 265 10.94 1.93 -14.73
C PRO A 265 11.66 1.85 -16.08
N PHE A 266 12.40 0.77 -16.34
CA PHE A 266 13.11 0.60 -17.60
C PHE A 266 12.17 0.41 -18.77
N ARG A 267 10.96 -0.12 -18.53
CA ARG A 267 9.90 -0.15 -19.53
C ARG A 267 9.56 1.23 -20.06
N GLY A 268 9.47 2.21 -19.16
CA GLY A 268 9.32 3.61 -19.58
C GLY A 268 10.54 4.11 -20.35
N PHE A 269 11.76 3.75 -19.93
CA PHE A 269 12.98 4.21 -20.61
C PHE A 269 13.09 3.70 -22.05
N TRP A 270 12.86 2.41 -22.30
CA TRP A 270 12.97 1.90 -23.67
C TRP A 270 11.82 2.38 -24.56
N GLN A 271 10.62 2.59 -24.01
CA GLN A 271 9.52 3.20 -24.76
C GLN A 271 9.83 4.64 -25.18
N ASP A 272 10.44 5.43 -24.30
CA ASP A 272 10.82 6.81 -24.61
C ASP A 272 11.95 6.86 -25.65
N ARG A 273 12.95 5.98 -25.52
CA ARG A 273 14.02 5.81 -26.52
C ARG A 273 13.48 5.35 -27.88
N LEU A 274 12.53 4.42 -27.90
CA LEU A 274 11.90 3.96 -29.14
C LEU A 274 11.17 5.11 -29.83
N HIS A 275 10.42 5.91 -29.07
CA HIS A 275 9.77 7.12 -29.60
C HIS A 275 10.78 8.12 -30.16
N ASP A 276 11.90 8.36 -29.47
CA ASP A 276 12.97 9.23 -29.96
C ASP A 276 13.54 8.75 -31.31
N ILE A 277 13.68 7.43 -31.51
CA ILE A 277 14.17 6.84 -32.75
C ILE A 277 13.11 6.95 -33.86
N GLU A 278 11.90 6.45 -33.61
CA GLU A 278 10.88 6.28 -34.65
C GLU A 278 10.19 7.59 -35.03
N ILE A 279 9.93 8.47 -34.06
CA ILE A 279 9.13 9.67 -34.25
C ILE A 279 10.01 10.91 -34.41
N LYS A 280 11.08 11.03 -33.63
CA LYS A 280 11.99 12.20 -33.70
C LYS A 280 13.19 11.99 -34.63
N GLY A 281 13.43 10.77 -35.11
CA GLY A 281 14.54 10.45 -36.00
C GLY A 281 15.92 10.55 -35.34
N LEU A 282 15.99 10.47 -34.01
CA LEU A 282 17.25 10.52 -33.27
C LEU A 282 17.98 9.17 -33.37
N GLN A 283 19.30 9.21 -33.17
CA GLN A 283 20.16 8.02 -33.15
C GLN A 283 20.90 7.96 -31.81
N PRO A 284 20.19 7.65 -30.71
CA PRO A 284 20.79 7.59 -29.38
C PRO A 284 21.77 6.42 -29.25
N ALA A 285 22.65 6.50 -28.25
CA ALA A 285 23.50 5.36 -27.90
C ALA A 285 22.63 4.17 -27.45
N PRO A 286 22.95 2.93 -27.88
CA PRO A 286 22.26 1.74 -27.41
C PRO A 286 22.28 1.60 -25.88
N MET A 287 21.20 1.07 -25.33
CA MET A 287 21.11 0.73 -23.92
C MET A 287 21.28 -0.79 -23.73
N THR A 288 21.85 -1.20 -22.61
CA THR A 288 21.98 -2.61 -22.23
C THR A 288 21.05 -2.92 -21.07
N LEU A 289 20.15 -3.88 -21.21
CA LEU A 289 19.34 -4.40 -20.12
C LEU A 289 19.94 -5.69 -19.55
N VAL A 290 20.18 -5.71 -18.24
CA VAL A 290 20.55 -6.91 -17.47
C VAL A 290 19.35 -7.31 -16.63
N PHE A 291 18.54 -8.22 -17.17
CA PHE A 291 17.34 -8.74 -16.54
C PHE A 291 17.57 -10.11 -15.90
N GLY A 292 16.87 -10.37 -14.80
CA GLY A 292 16.90 -11.67 -14.11
C GLY A 292 15.51 -12.09 -13.66
N CYS A 293 15.16 -13.35 -13.90
CA CYS A 293 13.92 -13.98 -13.45
C CYS A 293 14.19 -15.42 -12.99
N ARG A 294 13.19 -16.11 -12.44
CA ARG A 294 13.37 -17.48 -11.93
C ARG A 294 13.38 -18.52 -13.04
N CYS A 295 12.50 -18.37 -14.02
CA CYS A 295 12.34 -19.29 -15.12
C CYS A 295 11.84 -18.56 -16.38
N SER A 296 12.54 -18.76 -17.49
CA SER A 296 12.24 -18.11 -18.77
C SER A 296 10.83 -18.36 -19.29
N GLN A 297 10.19 -19.47 -18.89
CA GLN A 297 8.84 -19.85 -19.29
C GLN A 297 7.74 -19.37 -18.33
N LEU A 298 8.10 -18.85 -17.15
CA LEU A 298 7.14 -18.51 -16.10
C LEU A 298 7.08 -17.02 -15.82
N ASP A 299 8.22 -16.37 -15.62
CA ASP A 299 8.31 -15.01 -15.11
C ASP A 299 9.28 -14.10 -15.87
N HIS A 300 9.51 -14.40 -17.16
CA HIS A 300 10.23 -13.51 -18.08
C HIS A 300 9.34 -12.34 -18.53
N LEU A 301 9.17 -11.38 -17.62
CA LEU A 301 8.32 -10.20 -17.83
C LEU A 301 8.76 -9.43 -19.09
N TYR A 302 7.79 -9.03 -19.92
CA TYR A 302 8.00 -8.19 -21.10
C TYR A 302 8.98 -8.77 -22.15
N ARG A 303 9.16 -10.09 -22.19
CA ARG A 303 10.11 -10.75 -23.11
C ARG A 303 9.97 -10.34 -24.57
N ASP A 304 8.73 -10.12 -25.03
CA ASP A 304 8.46 -9.78 -26.43
C ASP A 304 8.56 -8.27 -26.70
N GLU A 305 8.62 -7.42 -25.66
CA GLU A 305 8.80 -5.96 -25.78
C GLU A 305 10.27 -5.51 -25.72
N VAL A 306 11.14 -6.33 -25.09
CA VAL A 306 12.58 -6.07 -24.92
C VAL A 306 13.35 -6.55 -26.15
#